data_AF-A0AAJ2ATG4-F1
#
_entry.id   AF-A0AAJ2ATG4-F1
#
_cell.length_a   1.000
_cell.length_b   1.000
_cell.length_c   1.000
_cell.angle_alpha   90.00
_cell.angle_beta   90.00
_cell.angle_gamma   90.00
#
_symmetry.space_group_name_H-M   'P 1'
#
loop_
_entity.id
_entity.type
_entity.pdbx_description
1 polymer ?
#
loop_
_entity_poly.entity_id
_entity_poly.type
_entity_poly.pdbx_seq_one_letter_code
_entity_poly.pdbx_strand_id
1 'polypeptide(L)' 'MDRPAFEVTAGRIGAYAAMFDITLSADDCTRLARSLSAGLAGLAALRAVNVDGVEPFVAFPIDRVQS' A
#
# COMPACT_ATOMS: atom_id res chain seq x y z
N MET A 1 15.60 6.30 15.88
CA MET A 1 14.63 6.06 14.79
C MET A 1 13.37 5.52 15.44
N ASP A 2 12.30 6.30 15.42
CA ASP A 2 10.99 5.82 15.90
C ASP A 2 10.49 4.70 14.97
N ARG A 3 9.84 3.69 15.56
CA ARG A 3 9.23 2.57 14.84
C ARG A 3 8.30 3.11 13.75
N PRO A 4 8.36 2.62 12.50
CA PRO A 4 7.45 3.08 11.45
C PRO A 4 6.00 2.87 11.89
N ALA A 5 5.14 3.87 11.66
CA ALA A 5 3.72 3.87 12.06
C ALA A 5 2.84 2.83 11.34
N PHE A 6 3.45 1.95 10.54
CA PHE A 6 2.79 0.84 9.87
C PHE A 6 3.71 -0.38 9.90
N GLU A 7 3.09 -1.55 9.92
CA GLU A 7 3.77 -2.84 9.94
C GLU A 7 3.09 -3.78 8.94
N VAL A 8 3.88 -4.34 8.03
CA VAL A 8 3.42 -5.39 7.13
C VAL A 8 3.74 -6.73 7.78
N THR A 9 2.71 -7.44 8.23
CA THR A 9 2.86 -8.74 8.89
C THR A 9 2.50 -9.87 7.94
N ALA A 10 3.08 -11.05 8.13
CA ALA A 10 2.74 -12.24 7.34
C ALA A 10 1.24 -12.56 7.39
N GLY A 11 0.61 -12.39 8.57
CA GLY A 11 -0.84 -12.57 8.73
C GLY A 11 -1.66 -11.59 7.88
N ARG A 12 -1.25 -10.32 7.79
CA ARG A 12 -1.93 -9.33 6.92
C ARG A 12 -1.75 -9.66 5.45
N ILE A 13 -0.58 -10.15 5.04
CA ILE A 13 -0.36 -10.62 3.67
C ILE A 13 -1.28 -11.79 3.33
N GLY A 14 -1.38 -12.78 4.21
CA GLY A 14 -2.29 -13.93 4.01
C GLY A 14 -3.76 -13.50 3.91
N ALA A 15 -4.21 -12.61 4.80
CA ALA A 15 -5.57 -12.07 4.75
C ALA A 15 -5.86 -11.30 3.45
N TYR A 16 -4.89 -10.49 2.98
CA TYR A 16 -5.03 -9.75 1.72
C TYR A 16 -5.05 -10.71 0.52
N ALA A 17 -4.20 -11.73 0.51
CA ALA A 17 -4.18 -12.73 -0.56
C ALA A 17 -5.50 -13.51 -0.64
N ALA A 18 -6.08 -13.86 0.52
CA ALA A 18 -7.38 -14.53 0.60
C ALA A 18 -8.53 -13.68 0.05
N MET A 19 -8.48 -12.34 0.17
CA MET A 19 -9.49 -11.44 -0.41
C MET A 19 -9.54 -11.51 -1.95
N PHE A 20 -8.46 -11.96 -2.59
CA PHE A 20 -8.34 -12.12 -4.04
C PHE A 20 -8.26 -13.59 -4.46
N ASP A 21 -8.66 -14.53 -3.58
CA ASP A 21 -8.60 -15.98 -3.82
C ASP A 21 -7.19 -16.51 -4.17
N ILE A 22 -6.14 -15.82 -3.69
CA ILE A 22 -4.75 -16.23 -3.89
C ILE A 22 -4.31 -17.10 -2.71
N THR A 23 -3.90 -18.34 -3.00
CA THR A 23 -3.30 -19.22 -1.99
C THR A 23 -1.81 -18.92 -1.85
N LEU A 24 -1.37 -18.57 -0.65
CA LEU A 24 0.05 -18.38 -0.32
C LEU A 24 0.47 -19.32 0.81
N SER A 25 1.69 -19.82 0.72
CA SER A 25 2.33 -20.52 1.83
C SER A 25 2.67 -19.55 2.97
N ALA A 26 2.83 -20.07 4.19
CA ALA A 26 3.29 -19.27 5.32
C ALA A 26 4.68 -18.64 5.08
N ASP A 27 5.55 -19.35 4.37
CA ASP A 27 6.89 -18.88 4.00
C ASP A 27 6.81 -17.73 2.99
N ASP A 28 5.92 -17.83 1.99
CA ASP A 28 5.69 -16.76 1.04
C ASP A 28 5.12 -15.52 1.71
N CYS A 29 4.15 -15.67 2.62
CA CYS A 29 3.61 -14.57 3.40
C CYS A 29 4.71 -13.84 4.20
N THR A 30 5.63 -14.59 4.81
CA THR A 30 6.76 -14.03 5.57
C THR A 30 7.76 -13.31 4.67
N ARG A 31 8.10 -13.91 3.52
CA ARG A 31 8.99 -13.32 2.53
C ARG A 31 8.43 -12.03 1.95
N LEU A 32 7.15 -12.03 1.56
CA LEU A 32 6.44 -10.88 1.02
C LEU A 32 6.31 -9.77 2.07
N ALA A 33 5.98 -10.10 3.32
CA ALA A 33 5.89 -9.12 4.40
C ALA A 33 7.21 -8.35 4.59
N ARG A 34 8.35 -9.05 4.54
CA ARG A 34 9.68 -8.41 4.60
C ARG A 34 9.94 -7.50 3.41
N SER A 35 9.67 -7.99 2.19
CA SER A 35 9.91 -7.24 0.95
C SER A 35 9.05 -5.97 0.86
N LEU A 36 7.76 -6.09 1.17
CA LEU A 36 6.81 -4.99 1.11
C LEU A 36 7.02 -3.98 2.24
N SER A 37 7.48 -4.40 3.42
CA SER A 37 7.81 -3.47 4.50
C SER A 37 8.82 -2.41 4.07
N ALA A 38 9.83 -2.78 3.28
CA ALA A 38 10.81 -1.84 2.74
C ALA A 38 10.20 -0.92 1.67
N GLY A 39 9.46 -1.48 0.72
CA GLY A 39 8.85 -0.70 -0.36
C GLY A 39 7.76 0.28 0.09
N LEU A 40 6.97 -0.10 1.09
CA LEU A 40 5.88 0.72 1.62
C LEU A 40 6.34 1.80 2.61
N ALA A 41 7.61 1.78 3.04
CA ALA A 41 8.15 2.77 3.98
C ALA A 41 8.06 4.20 3.43
N GLY A 42 8.32 4.38 2.13
CA GLY A 42 8.16 5.68 1.46
C GLY A 42 6.70 6.14 1.39
N LEU A 43 5.76 5.21 1.15
CA LEU A 43 4.32 5.54 1.12
C LEU A 43 3.79 5.91 2.51
N ALA A 44 4.33 5.33 3.58
CA ALA A 44 3.92 5.68 4.93
C ALA A 44 4.27 7.13 5.30
N ALA A 45 5.33 7.70 4.70
CA ALA A 45 5.66 9.11 4.87
C ALA A 45 4.56 10.04 4.33
N LEU A 46 3.77 9.60 3.34
CA LEU A 46 2.64 10.38 2.80
C LEU A 46 1.55 10.61 3.84
N ARG A 47 1.46 9.79 4.90
CA ARG A 47 0.50 10.01 6.01
C ARG A 47 0.74 11.32 6.76
N ALA A 48 1.94 11.89 6.68
CA ALA A 48 2.26 13.17 7.30
C ALA A 48 1.85 14.37 6.44
N VAL A 49 1.41 14.16 5.20
CA VAL A 49 0.98 15.24 4.30
C VAL A 49 -0.40 15.73 4.73
N ASN A 50 -0.51 17.02 5.04
CA ASN A 50 -1.81 17.65 5.27
C ASN A 50 -2.55 17.82 3.93
N VAL A 51 -3.78 17.32 3.88
CA VAL A 51 -4.66 17.41 2.71
C VAL A 51 -5.96 18.15 3.03
N ASP A 52 -6.03 18.86 4.16
CA ASP A 52 -7.20 19.67 4.54
C ASP A 52 -7.50 20.72 3.46
N GLY A 53 -8.75 20.72 2.99
CA GLY A 53 -9.20 21.62 1.93
C GLY A 53 -8.68 21.29 0.52
N VAL A 54 -7.95 20.17 0.35
CA VAL A 54 -7.52 19.71 -0.96
C VAL A 54 -8.59 18.81 -1.56
N GLU A 55 -9.09 19.18 -2.74
CA GLU A 55 -10.02 18.34 -3.49
C GLU A 55 -9.26 17.18 -4.16
N PRO A 56 -9.68 15.92 -3.98
CA PRO A 56 -9.10 14.80 -4.70
C PRO A 56 -9.31 14.96 -6.20
N PHE A 57 -8.22 14.91 -6.97
CA PHE A 57 -8.29 14.97 -8.42
C PHE A 57 -8.15 13.57 -9.03
N VAL A 58 -9.07 13.21 -9.93
CA VAL A 58 -9.00 12.01 -10.76
C VAL A 58 -9.13 12.45 -12.20
N ALA A 59 -8.10 12.17 -13.01
CA ALA A 59 -8.17 12.36 -14.47
C ALA A 59 -8.55 11.04 -15.13
N PHE A 60 -9.68 11.03 -15.82
CA PHE A 60 -10.06 9.94 -16.71
C PHE A 60 -9.53 10.19 -18.12
N PRO A 61 -9.34 9.13 -18.93
CA PRO A 61 -8.93 9.28 -20.32
C PRO A 61 -9.86 10.20 -21.15
N ILE A 62 -11.14 10.27 -20.80
CA ILE A 62 -12.14 11.16 -21.44
C ILE A 62 -11.93 12.65 -21.11
N ASP A 63 -11.20 12.98 -20.04
CA ASP A 63 -10.92 14.36 -19.62
C ASP A 63 -9.74 14.97 -20.41
N ARG A 64 -8.99 14.15 -21.16
CA ARG A 64 -7.95 14.63 -22.08
C ARG A 64 -8.58 15.03 -23.41
N VAL A 65 -9.05 16.27 -23.49
CA VAL A 65 -9.27 16.91 -24.80
C VAL A 65 -7.88 17.12 -25.42
N GLN A 66 -7.56 16.35 -26.46
CA GLN A 66 -6.33 16.58 -27.25
C GLN A 66 -6.42 18.00 -27.84
N SER A 67 -5.52 18.89 -27.42
CA SER A 67 -5.26 20.18 -28.07
C SER A 67 -4.36 20.03 -29.29
#